data_AF-A0A5J4TUV0-F1
#
_entry.id   AF-A0A5J4TUV0-F1
#
_cell.length_a   1.000
_cell.length_b   1.000
_cell.length_c   1.000
_cell.angle_alpha   90.00
_cell.angle_beta   90.00
_cell.angle_gamma   90.00
#
_symmetry.space_group_name_H-M   'P 1'
#
loop_
_entity.id
_entity.type
_entity.pdbx_description
1 polymer ?
#
loop_
_entity_poly.entity_id
_entity_poly.type
_entity_poly.pdbx_seq_one_letter_code
_entity_poly.pdbx_strand_id
1 'polypeptide(L)'
;MIKQYRRQERTGWIKNIIKVKLRQPLVIKKEKNMKFKTSIILICGLLILVLTSCVQRTTYTITWKNYDGTVLEIDSKVLDGIFPTFDDVTPSRPSTETETYEFVGWDPAITAVTSNQTYTAKFNVIPLINPEITFTIIWKNADG
;
A
#
# COMPACT_ATOMS: atom_id res chain seq x y z
N MET A 1 -101.15 -1.94 -44.08
CA MET A 1 -101.07 -3.22 -43.33
C MET A 1 -99.66 -3.40 -42.79
N ILE A 2 -99.55 -3.35 -41.46
CA ILE A 2 -98.31 -3.24 -40.68
C ILE A 2 -97.74 -4.65 -40.44
N LYS A 3 -96.48 -4.89 -40.82
CA LYS A 3 -95.81 -6.16 -40.56
C LYS A 3 -95.42 -6.23 -39.07
N GLN A 4 -95.88 -7.30 -38.45
CA GLN A 4 -95.82 -7.63 -37.04
C GLN A 4 -94.38 -7.61 -36.47
N TYR A 5 -94.16 -6.76 -35.47
CA TYR A 5 -92.94 -6.67 -34.69
C TYR A 5 -92.99 -7.69 -33.54
N ARG A 6 -92.32 -8.84 -33.69
CA ARG A 6 -92.27 -9.88 -32.65
C ARG A 6 -91.17 -9.58 -31.64
N ARG A 7 -91.61 -9.20 -30.44
CA ARG A 7 -90.86 -9.09 -29.18
C ARG A 7 -90.29 -10.46 -28.80
N GLN A 8 -88.97 -10.56 -28.66
CA GLN A 8 -88.28 -11.65 -27.96
C GLN A 8 -87.46 -11.03 -26.83
N GLU A 9 -87.45 -11.73 -25.71
CA GLU A 9 -87.44 -11.17 -24.37
C GLU A 9 -86.05 -10.69 -23.90
N ARG A 10 -86.07 -9.50 -23.26
CA ARG A 10 -85.03 -8.99 -22.39
C ARG A 10 -84.87 -9.93 -21.19
N THR A 11 -83.87 -10.80 -21.16
CA THR A 11 -83.29 -11.37 -19.92
C THR A 11 -82.01 -12.17 -20.21
N GLY A 12 -81.01 -11.56 -20.85
CA GLY A 12 -79.71 -12.21 -21.05
C GLY A 12 -78.48 -11.30 -20.95
N TRP A 13 -78.67 -9.98 -20.93
CA TRP A 13 -77.57 -9.02 -21.07
C TRP A 13 -76.93 -8.59 -19.74
N ILE A 14 -77.44 -9.05 -18.59
CA ILE A 14 -76.92 -8.69 -17.26
C ILE A 14 -76.05 -9.79 -16.61
N LYS A 15 -75.98 -10.99 -17.20
CA LYS A 15 -75.11 -12.07 -16.67
C LYS A 15 -73.71 -12.11 -17.27
N ASN A 16 -73.43 -11.30 -18.30
CA ASN A 16 -72.10 -11.27 -18.95
C ASN A 16 -71.25 -10.02 -18.63
N ILE A 17 -71.73 -9.12 -17.77
CA ILE A 17 -70.98 -7.90 -17.38
C ILE A 17 -70.17 -8.08 -16.08
N ILE A 18 -70.41 -9.16 -15.31
CA ILE A 18 -69.78 -9.33 -13.97
C ILE A 18 -68.65 -10.39 -13.93
N LYS A 19 -68.36 -11.11 -15.03
CA LYS A 19 -67.39 -12.22 -14.98
C LYS A 19 -66.25 -12.18 -15.99
N VAL A 20 -65.77 -11.01 -16.41
CA VAL A 20 -64.43 -10.88 -17.03
C VAL A 20 -63.74 -9.58 -16.58
N LYS A 21 -63.63 -9.40 -15.25
CA LYS A 21 -62.59 -8.53 -14.66
C LYS A 21 -61.66 -9.35 -13.77
N LEU A 22 -61.33 -10.55 -14.22
CA LEU A 22 -60.16 -11.26 -13.70
C LEU A 22 -58.92 -10.64 -14.34
N ARG A 23 -58.49 -9.55 -13.68
CA ARG A 23 -57.11 -9.13 -13.48
C ARG A 23 -56.10 -10.10 -14.12
N GLN A 24 -55.69 -9.85 -15.36
CA GLN A 24 -54.44 -10.42 -15.81
C GLN A 24 -53.35 -9.72 -14.98
N PRO A 25 -52.51 -10.46 -14.22
CA PRO A 25 -51.37 -9.84 -13.59
C PRO A 25 -50.49 -9.27 -14.71
N LEU A 26 -49.95 -8.07 -14.51
CA LEU A 26 -48.81 -7.59 -15.27
C LEU A 26 -47.74 -8.69 -15.20
N VAL A 27 -47.62 -9.52 -16.23
CA VAL A 27 -46.49 -10.41 -16.39
C VAL A 27 -45.33 -9.49 -16.77
N ILE A 28 -44.68 -8.92 -15.76
CA ILE A 28 -43.36 -8.31 -15.91
C ILE A 28 -42.50 -9.46 -16.42
N LYS A 29 -42.18 -9.44 -17.71
CA LYS A 29 -41.27 -10.40 -18.33
C LYS A 29 -39.98 -10.31 -17.51
N LYS A 30 -39.69 -11.35 -16.73
CA LYS A 30 -38.45 -11.49 -15.96
C LYS A 30 -37.34 -11.70 -16.99
N GLU A 31 -36.95 -10.63 -17.66
CA GLU A 31 -36.06 -10.66 -18.81
C GLU A 31 -34.64 -10.92 -18.31
N LYS A 32 -34.24 -12.20 -18.38
CA LYS A 32 -32.88 -12.76 -18.35
C LYS A 32 -31.84 -11.94 -17.59
N ASN A 33 -32.16 -11.63 -16.34
CA ASN A 33 -31.29 -10.90 -15.41
C ASN A 33 -30.16 -11.79 -14.83
N MET A 34 -29.80 -12.86 -15.54
CA MET A 34 -28.69 -13.77 -15.20
C MET A 34 -27.51 -13.50 -16.12
N LYS A 35 -27.73 -13.31 -17.43
CA LYS A 35 -26.67 -12.95 -18.39
C LYS A 35 -26.10 -11.54 -18.13
N PHE A 36 -26.94 -10.62 -17.67
CA PHE A 36 -26.52 -9.24 -17.36
C PHE A 36 -25.79 -9.16 -16.02
N LYS A 37 -26.26 -9.90 -15.00
CA LYS A 37 -25.56 -9.98 -13.70
C LYS A 37 -24.22 -10.69 -13.81
N THR A 38 -24.14 -11.80 -14.54
CA THR A 38 -22.85 -12.49 -14.75
C THR A 38 -21.91 -11.65 -15.59
N SER A 39 -22.40 -10.94 -16.62
CA SER A 39 -21.56 -10.03 -17.42
C SER A 39 -21.11 -8.82 -16.61
N ILE A 40 -21.96 -8.21 -15.76
CA ILE A 40 -21.55 -7.13 -14.86
C ILE A 40 -20.53 -7.62 -13.84
N ILE A 41 -20.71 -8.80 -13.25
CA ILE A 41 -19.74 -9.35 -12.29
C ILE A 41 -18.39 -9.65 -12.98
N LEU A 42 -18.41 -10.17 -14.21
CA LEU A 42 -17.19 -10.42 -14.99
C LEU A 42 -16.53 -9.12 -15.47
N ILE A 43 -17.32 -8.13 -15.89
CA ILE A 43 -16.81 -6.81 -16.32
C ILE A 43 -16.29 -6.04 -15.12
N CYS A 44 -16.98 -6.02 -13.98
CA CYS A 44 -16.50 -5.41 -12.75
C CYS A 44 -15.30 -6.18 -12.20
N GLY A 45 -15.29 -7.52 -12.21
CA GLY A 45 -14.14 -8.32 -11.79
C GLY A 45 -12.92 -8.07 -12.66
N LEU A 46 -13.10 -8.04 -13.98
CA LEU A 46 -12.05 -7.72 -14.94
C LEU A 46 -11.61 -6.26 -14.81
N LEU A 47 -12.54 -5.31 -14.63
CA LEU A 47 -12.24 -3.90 -14.44
C LEU A 47 -11.53 -3.65 -13.11
N ILE A 48 -11.95 -4.30 -12.02
CA ILE A 48 -11.28 -4.24 -10.72
C ILE A 48 -9.87 -4.82 -10.85
N LEU A 49 -9.68 -5.95 -11.55
CA LEU A 49 -8.34 -6.52 -11.84
C LEU A 49 -7.48 -5.57 -12.70
N VAL A 50 -8.05 -4.99 -13.75
CA VAL A 50 -7.37 -4.02 -14.63
C VAL A 50 -7.03 -2.72 -13.88
N LEU A 51 -7.90 -2.25 -12.99
CA LEU A 51 -7.66 -1.08 -12.13
C LEU A 51 -6.60 -1.37 -11.07
N THR A 52 -6.58 -2.56 -10.46
CA THR A 52 -5.52 -2.93 -9.50
C THR A 52 -4.14 -3.01 -10.14
N SER A 53 -4.08 -3.38 -11.42
CA SER A 53 -2.81 -3.42 -12.18
C SER A 53 -2.39 -2.07 -12.75
N CYS A 54 -3.27 -1.06 -12.78
CA CYS A 54 -2.91 0.28 -13.26
C CYS A 54 -2.33 1.21 -12.18
N VAL A 55 -2.27 0.77 -10.91
CA VAL A 55 -1.57 1.51 -9.85
C VAL A 55 -0.07 1.46 -10.12
N GLN A 56 0.43 2.48 -10.81
CA GLN A 56 1.86 2.72 -10.99
C GLN A 56 2.45 3.09 -9.63
N ARG A 57 3.32 2.23 -9.08
CA ARG A 57 4.04 2.50 -7.83
C ARG A 57 5.40 3.09 -8.16
N THR A 58 5.66 4.30 -7.67
CA THR A 58 6.99 4.90 -7.72
C THR A 58 7.91 4.13 -6.78
N THR A 59 9.07 3.74 -7.30
CA THR A 59 10.08 3.04 -6.51
C THR A 59 11.46 3.63 -6.76
N TYR A 60 12.35 3.47 -5.80
CA TYR A 60 13.69 4.02 -5.80
C TYR A 60 14.73 2.98 -5.38
N THR A 61 16.00 3.34 -5.54
CA THR A 61 17.16 2.56 -5.10
C THR A 61 17.80 3.22 -3.89
N ILE A 62 17.98 2.44 -2.83
CA ILE A 62 18.72 2.85 -1.64
C ILE A 62 20.05 2.11 -1.63
N THR A 63 21.12 2.83 -1.31
CA THR A 63 22.46 2.26 -1.23
C THR A 63 23.04 2.52 0.15
N TRP A 64 23.49 1.46 0.81
CA TRP A 64 24.14 1.52 2.10
C TRP A 64 25.64 1.36 1.89
N LYS A 65 26.44 2.26 2.47
CA LYS A 65 27.90 2.26 2.35
C LYS A 65 28.57 2.30 3.71
N ASN A 66 29.72 1.65 3.80
CA ASN A 66 30.59 1.80 4.95
C ASN A 66 31.35 3.14 4.91
N TYR A 67 32.07 3.47 5.98
CA TYR A 67 32.83 4.73 6.14
C TYR A 67 33.88 4.97 5.03
N ASP A 68 34.38 3.91 4.40
CA ASP A 68 35.38 3.93 3.33
C ASP A 68 34.75 3.99 1.92
N GLY A 69 33.41 4.02 1.84
CA GLY A 69 32.66 4.00 0.59
C GLY A 69 32.36 2.61 0.02
N THR A 70 32.81 1.54 0.68
CA THR A 70 32.44 0.16 0.33
C THR A 70 30.93 0.01 0.40
N VAL A 71 30.30 -0.52 -0.66
CA VAL A 71 28.86 -0.80 -0.65
C VAL A 71 28.60 -2.02 0.21
N LEU A 72 27.74 -1.85 1.21
CA LEU A 72 27.29 -2.90 2.11
C LEU A 72 26.05 -3.58 1.55
N GLU A 73 25.08 -2.77 1.10
CA GLU A 73 23.78 -3.27 0.63
C GLU A 73 23.18 -2.33 -0.43
N ILE A 74 22.37 -2.89 -1.33
CA ILE A 74 21.55 -2.15 -2.29
C ILE A 74 20.12 -2.67 -2.25
N ASP A 75 19.21 -1.82 -1.77
CA ASP A 75 17.78 -2.07 -1.85
C ASP A 75 17.24 -1.56 -3.18
N SER A 76 16.78 -2.49 -4.02
CA SER A 76 16.11 -2.15 -5.26
C SER A 76 14.59 -2.13 -5.09
N LYS A 77 13.93 -1.19 -5.77
CA LYS A 77 12.46 -1.08 -5.82
C LYS A 77 11.80 -0.76 -4.47
N VAL A 78 12.47 0.01 -3.62
CA VAL A 78 11.87 0.54 -2.38
C VAL A 78 10.77 1.52 -2.75
N LEU A 79 9.59 1.36 -2.17
CA LEU A 79 8.43 2.21 -2.48
C LEU A 79 8.67 3.66 -2.01
N ASP A 80 8.03 4.61 -2.69
CA ASP A 80 7.95 6.00 -2.26
C ASP A 80 7.23 6.13 -0.90
N GLY A 81 7.73 7.02 -0.04
CA GLY A 81 7.16 7.34 1.27
C GLY A 81 7.49 6.37 2.41
N ILE A 82 8.16 5.25 2.16
CA ILE A 82 8.54 4.28 3.21
C ILE A 82 9.86 4.70 3.87
N PHE A 83 10.05 4.36 5.14
CA PHE A 83 11.37 4.44 5.78
C PHE A 83 12.17 3.16 5.46
N PRO A 84 13.34 3.28 4.82
CA PRO A 84 14.16 2.12 4.52
C PRO A 84 14.87 1.63 5.79
N THR A 85 15.20 0.35 5.82
CA THR A 85 15.91 -0.31 6.93
C THR A 85 17.10 -1.07 6.37
N PHE A 86 18.24 -0.98 7.05
CA PHE A 86 19.39 -1.84 6.79
C PHE A 86 19.24 -3.11 7.64
N ASP A 87 19.24 -4.28 7.02
CA ASP A 87 18.98 -5.57 7.69
C ASP A 87 20.12 -6.60 7.56
N ASP A 88 21.28 -6.18 7.06
CA ASP A 88 22.50 -6.98 6.97
C ASP A 88 23.47 -6.73 8.15
N VAL A 89 24.73 -7.16 8.00
CA VAL A 89 25.77 -7.07 9.03
C VAL A 89 26.07 -5.63 9.41
N THR A 90 26.00 -5.34 10.72
CA THR A 90 26.35 -4.04 11.28
C THR A 90 27.70 -3.55 10.75
N PRO A 91 27.78 -2.32 10.22
CA PRO A 91 29.02 -1.76 9.70
C PRO A 91 30.13 -1.81 10.75
N SER A 92 31.33 -2.18 10.32
CA SER A 92 32.51 -2.20 11.19
C SER A 92 33.62 -1.31 10.63
N ARG A 93 34.40 -0.74 11.55
CA ARG A 93 35.61 0.03 11.26
C ARG A 93 36.78 -0.52 12.09
N PRO A 94 37.91 -0.90 11.48
CA PRO A 94 39.08 -1.39 12.22
C PRO A 94 39.58 -0.35 13.22
N SER A 95 39.94 -0.81 14.41
CA SER A 95 40.61 0.03 15.41
C SER A 95 42.05 0.32 15.00
N THR A 96 42.60 1.41 15.53
CA THR A 96 44.02 1.78 15.39
C THR A 96 44.74 1.59 16.74
N GLU A 97 46.03 1.91 16.82
CA GLU A 97 46.78 1.86 18.07
C GLU A 97 46.24 2.82 19.14
N THR A 98 45.60 3.92 18.73
CA THR A 98 45.17 5.01 19.61
C THR A 98 43.67 5.21 19.67
N GLU A 99 42.89 4.52 18.84
CA GLU A 99 41.45 4.76 18.70
C GLU A 99 40.68 3.47 18.40
N THR A 100 39.50 3.34 19.00
CA THR A 100 38.45 2.40 18.58
C THR A 100 37.26 3.17 18.02
N TYR A 101 36.38 2.46 17.31
CA TYR A 101 35.24 3.06 16.63
C TYR A 101 33.95 2.32 16.96
N GLU A 102 32.91 3.08 17.27
CA GLU A 102 31.57 2.57 17.56
C GLU A 102 30.60 3.06 16.49
N PHE A 103 29.84 2.17 15.88
CA PHE A 103 28.81 2.53 14.91
C PHE A 103 27.68 3.29 15.61
N VAL A 104 27.36 4.50 15.12
CA VAL A 104 26.34 5.39 15.73
C VAL A 104 25.12 5.63 14.84
N GLY A 105 25.12 5.11 13.62
CA GLY A 105 24.02 5.25 12.67
C GLY A 105 24.49 5.68 11.29
N TRP A 106 23.59 6.32 10.56
CA TRP A 106 23.77 6.63 9.13
C TRP A 106 23.79 8.13 8.88
N ASP A 107 24.54 8.54 7.86
CA ASP A 107 24.53 9.90 7.32
C ASP A 107 24.23 9.87 5.81
N PRO A 108 23.23 10.63 5.31
CA PRO A 108 22.30 11.46 6.08
C PRO A 108 21.43 10.63 7.05
N ALA A 109 20.74 11.29 7.97
CA ALA A 109 19.76 10.60 8.82
C ALA A 109 18.69 9.92 7.94
N ILE A 110 18.27 8.72 8.33
CA ILE A 110 17.28 7.95 7.57
C ILE A 110 15.96 8.72 7.51
N THR A 111 15.46 8.95 6.29
CA THR A 111 14.18 9.59 6.03
C THR A 111 13.31 8.75 5.10
N ALA A 112 12.04 9.11 4.99
CA ALA A 112 11.14 8.51 4.03
C ALA A 112 11.71 8.64 2.61
N VAL A 113 11.63 7.56 1.84
CA VAL A 113 12.15 7.51 0.49
C VAL A 113 11.34 8.43 -0.41
N THR A 114 12.01 9.41 -1.03
CA THR A 114 11.42 10.31 -2.05
C THR A 114 12.27 10.40 -3.32
N SER A 115 13.44 9.77 -3.31
CA SER A 115 14.38 9.68 -4.41
C SER A 115 15.32 8.50 -4.18
N ASN A 116 16.19 8.22 -5.14
CA ASN A 116 17.37 7.40 -4.88
C ASN A 116 18.20 8.07 -3.78
N GLN A 117 18.68 7.29 -2.81
CA GLN A 117 19.43 7.79 -1.67
C GLN A 117 20.63 6.89 -1.38
N THR A 118 21.66 7.48 -0.79
CA THR A 118 22.83 6.74 -0.30
C THR A 118 23.07 7.13 1.15
N TYR A 119 23.16 6.12 2.01
CA TYR A 119 23.46 6.26 3.43
C TYR A 119 24.86 5.73 3.69
N THR A 120 25.67 6.51 4.41
CA THR A 120 27.04 6.16 4.78
C THR A 120 27.13 5.94 6.28
N ALA A 121 27.74 4.84 6.69
CA ALA A 121 27.89 4.48 8.09
C ALA A 121 28.73 5.52 8.83
N LYS A 122 28.20 6.01 9.96
CA LYS A 122 28.85 6.99 10.83
C LYS A 122 29.35 6.29 12.09
N PHE A 123 30.55 6.67 12.51
CA PHE A 123 31.21 6.10 13.67
C PHE A 123 31.61 7.20 14.67
N ASN A 124 31.43 6.91 15.95
CA ASN A 124 32.03 7.67 17.04
C ASN A 124 33.47 7.19 17.26
N VAL A 125 34.37 8.13 17.54
CA VAL A 125 35.78 7.84 17.82
C VAL A 125 35.97 7.77 19.33
N ILE A 126 36.53 6.66 19.80
CA ILE A 126 36.80 6.43 21.22
C ILE A 126 38.32 6.33 21.39
N PRO A 127 38.99 7.30 22.04
CA PRO A 127 40.42 7.24 22.28
C PRO A 127 40.78 6.06 23.18
N LEU A 128 41.76 5.26 22.75
CA LEU A 128 42.40 4.25 23.59
C LEU A 128 43.41 4.95 24.50
N ILE A 129 43.00 5.23 25.73
CA ILE A 129 43.94 5.68 26.76
C ILE A 129 44.81 4.47 27.09
N ASN A 130 46.11 4.53 26.75
CA ASN A 130 47.03 3.46 27.14
C ASN A 130 47.07 3.39 28.68
N PRO A 131 46.65 2.27 29.33
CA PRO A 131 46.74 2.16 30.78
C PRO A 131 48.18 2.26 31.31
N GLU A 132 49.20 2.08 30.45
CA GLU A 132 50.60 2.24 30.82
C GLU A 132 51.09 3.71 30.81
N ILE A 133 50.35 4.64 30.20
CA ILE A 133 50.72 6.06 30.19
C ILE A 133 49.85 6.78 31.22
N THR A 134 50.21 6.63 32.49
CA THR A 134 49.75 7.53 33.55
C THR A 134 50.76 8.68 33.69
N PHE A 135 50.30 9.90 33.47
CA PHE A 135 51.12 11.09 33.73
C PHE A 135 51.05 11.40 35.22
N THR A 136 52.11 11.11 35.98
CA THR A 136 52.26 11.64 37.33
C THR A 136 52.68 13.10 37.23
N ILE A 137 51.72 14.01 37.36
CA ILE A 137 52.01 15.45 37.42
C ILE A 137 52.53 15.76 38.83
N ILE A 138 53.85 15.91 38.96
CA ILE A 138 54.47 16.40 40.19
C ILE A 138 54.58 17.92 40.10
N TRP A 139 53.70 18.63 40.80
CA TRP A 139 53.85 20.06 41.03
C TRP A 139 54.94 20.26 42.08
N LYS A 140 56.08 20.84 41.69
CA LYS A 140 57.04 21.36 42.68
C LYS A 140 56.66 22.78 43.03
N ASN A 141 56.35 23.00 44.31
CA ASN A 141 56.32 24.35 44.87
C ASN A 141 57.74 24.96 44.74
N ALA A 142 57.82 26.26 44.48
CA ALA A 142 59.09 26.97 44.26
C ALA A 142 59.91 27.15 45.55
N ASP A 143 59.38 26.65 46.67
CA ASP A 143 59.69 27.05 48.03
C ASP A 143 60.73 26.14 48.71
N GLY A 144 61.06 24.98 48.10
CA GLY A 144 62.03 24.01 48.64
C GLY A 144 61.45 23.05 49.66
#